data_AF-A0A9D6M8H0-F1
#
_entry.id   AF-A0A9D6M8H0-F1
#
_cell.length_a   1.000
_cell.length_b   1.000
_cell.length_c   1.000
_cell.angle_alpha   90.00
_cell.angle_beta   90.00
_cell.angle_gamma   90.00
#
_symmetry.space_group_name_H-M   'P 1'
#
loop_
_entity.id
_entity.type
_entity.pdbx_description
1 polymer ?
#
loop_
_entity_poly.entity_id
_entity_poly.type
_entity_poly.pdbx_seq_one_letter_code
_entity_poly.pdbx_strand_id
1 'polypeptide(L)'
;MVELNFTLLYQVGGFFILYFILNALLYKPVLKILEERDKNIAGTKKEAEALEAELQKRLLEYKNKLNEAKTKAQEERLRLRQKGLDKEREILENAQKDSQDSLMEAKEKLVKDVKSALTRLKEESKIISKDIAEKILERKVA
;
A
#
# COMPACT_ATOMS: atom_id res chain seq x y z
N MET A 1 -43.07 88.20 14.85
CA MET A 1 -41.93 88.33 13.94
C MET A 1 -40.72 87.76 14.67
N VAL A 2 -39.85 87.02 14.00
CA VAL A 2 -38.61 86.55 14.64
C VAL A 2 -37.74 87.77 14.86
N GLU A 3 -37.75 88.31 16.08
CA GLU A 3 -36.82 89.36 16.45
C GLU A 3 -35.42 88.76 16.53
N LEU A 4 -34.53 89.24 15.66
CA LEU A 4 -33.11 88.87 15.62
C LEU A 4 -32.41 89.48 16.83
N ASN A 5 -32.65 88.90 18.01
CA ASN A 5 -32.09 89.31 19.29
C ASN A 5 -30.88 88.43 19.65
N PHE A 6 -30.00 88.94 20.53
CA PHE A 6 -28.82 88.22 21.05
C PHE A 6 -29.15 86.83 21.64
N THR A 7 -30.36 86.67 22.16
CA THR A 7 -30.93 85.39 22.62
C THR A 7 -30.97 84.31 21.54
N LEU A 8 -31.25 84.66 20.28
CA LEU A 8 -31.24 83.73 19.15
C LEU A 8 -29.82 83.23 18.90
N LEU A 9 -28.82 84.12 18.98
CA LEU A 9 -27.41 83.79 18.80
C LEU A 9 -26.93 82.81 19.89
N TYR A 10 -27.35 83.03 21.15
CA TYR A 10 -27.08 82.13 22.27
C TYR A 10 -27.74 80.75 22.08
N GLN A 11 -29.00 80.70 21.64
CA GLN A 11 -29.69 79.43 21.35
C GLN A 11 -29.03 78.65 20.20
N VAL A 12 -28.62 79.34 19.13
CA VAL A 12 -27.89 78.72 18.01
C VAL A 12 -26.53 78.19 18.47
N GLY A 13 -25.79 78.95 19.27
CA GLY A 13 -24.54 78.50 19.87
C GLY A 13 -24.73 77.25 20.75
N GLY A 14 -25.75 77.26 21.62
CA GLY A 14 -26.11 76.11 22.45
C GLY A 14 -26.52 74.87 21.64
N PHE A 15 -27.26 75.06 20.54
CA PHE A 15 -27.63 73.98 19.63
C PHE A 15 -26.39 73.36 18.98
N PHE A 16 -25.44 74.15 18.48
CA PHE A 16 -24.22 73.63 17.89
C PHE A 16 -23.34 72.92 18.93
N ILE A 17 -23.20 73.47 20.14
CA ILE A 17 -22.48 72.79 21.23
C ILE A 17 -23.11 71.42 21.53
N LEU A 18 -24.43 71.38 21.71
CA LEU A 18 -25.17 70.14 21.94
C LEU A 18 -25.01 69.15 20.77
N TYR A 19 -25.10 69.63 19.52
CA TYR A 19 -24.88 68.85 18.32
C TYR A 19 -23.48 68.21 18.30
N PHE A 20 -22.42 68.98 18.59
CA PHE A 20 -21.06 68.46 18.64
C PHE A 20 -20.88 67.42 19.75
N ILE A 21 -21.48 67.66 20.92
CA ILE A 21 -21.47 66.71 22.04
C ILE A 21 -22.17 65.40 21.64
N LEU A 22 -23.38 65.46 21.08
CA LEU A 22 -24.11 64.27 20.62
C LEU A 22 -23.38 63.55 19.49
N ASN A 23 -22.78 64.29 18.55
CA ASN A 23 -22.02 63.71 17.45
C ASN A 23 -20.82 62.92 17.97
N ALA A 24 -20.09 63.48 18.95
CA ALA A 24 -18.94 62.83 19.55
C ALA A 24 -19.31 61.66 20.49
N LEU A 25 -20.33 61.82 21.33
CA LEU A 25 -20.69 60.85 22.37
C LEU A 25 -21.68 59.77 21.92
N LEU A 26 -22.48 60.01 20.89
CA LEU A 26 -23.61 59.14 20.56
C LEU A 26 -23.55 58.65 19.11
N TYR A 27 -23.57 59.56 18.13
CA TYR A 27 -23.62 59.16 16.72
C TYR A 27 -22.38 58.39 16.26
N LYS A 28 -21.18 58.91 16.55
CA LYS A 28 -19.92 58.22 16.21
C LYS A 28 -19.76 56.83 16.85
N PRO A 29 -19.94 56.64 18.17
CA PRO A 29 -19.79 55.32 18.77
C PRO A 29 -20.86 54.33 18.31
N VAL A 30 -22.11 54.78 18.10
CA VAL A 30 -23.19 53.90 17.60
C VAL A 30 -22.88 53.41 16.20
N LEU A 31 -22.45 54.28 15.29
CA LEU A 31 -22.06 53.90 13.93
C LEU A 31 -20.87 52.93 13.94
N LYS A 32 -19.87 53.18 14.81
CA LYS A 32 -18.72 52.29 14.96
C LYS A 32 -19.12 50.88 15.40
N ILE A 33 -20.03 50.75 16.37
CA ILE A 33 -20.55 49.45 16.82
C ILE A 33 -21.30 48.74 15.69
N LEU A 34 -22.06 49.48 14.89
CA LEU A 34 -22.80 48.92 13.77
C LEU A 34 -21.86 48.38 12.69
N GLU A 35 -20.83 49.15 12.31
CA GLU A 35 -19.79 48.70 11.38
C GLU A 35 -19.01 47.50 11.91
N GLU A 36 -18.68 47.48 13.21
CA GLU A 36 -17.98 46.37 13.85
C GLU A 36 -18.83 45.10 13.85
N ARG A 37 -20.14 45.21 14.12
CA ARG A 37 -21.09 44.09 14.01
C ARG A 37 -21.18 43.57 12.58
N ASP A 38 -21.30 44.44 11.59
CA ASP A 38 -21.38 44.05 10.18
C ASP A 38 -20.08 43.35 9.72
N LYS A 39 -18.92 43.90 10.11
CA LYS A 39 -17.62 43.29 9.83
C LYS A 39 -17.46 41.93 10.49
N ASN A 40 -17.89 41.79 11.75
CA ASN A 40 -17.82 40.52 12.47
C ASN A 40 -18.71 39.47 11.82
N ILE A 41 -19.97 39.81 11.51
CA ILE A 41 -20.91 38.87 10.86
C ILE A 41 -20.41 38.46 9.48
N ALA A 42 -19.98 39.42 8.66
CA ALA A 42 -19.43 39.12 7.33
C ALA A 42 -18.13 38.32 7.41
N GLY A 43 -17.27 38.64 8.38
CA GLY A 43 -16.03 37.93 8.66
C GLY A 43 -16.26 36.47 9.05
N THR A 44 -17.11 36.23 10.05
CA THR A 44 -17.46 34.87 10.50
C THR A 44 -18.13 34.06 9.39
N LYS A 45 -19.00 34.67 8.57
CA LYS A 45 -19.61 33.97 7.43
C LYS A 45 -18.55 33.56 6.40
N LYS A 46 -17.63 34.46 6.05
CA LYS A 46 -16.56 34.17 5.10
C LYS A 46 -15.60 33.10 5.63
N GLU A 47 -15.31 33.12 6.93
CA GLU A 47 -14.49 32.11 7.58
C GLU A 47 -15.16 30.74 7.59
N ALA A 48 -16.47 30.68 7.86
CA ALA A 48 -17.25 29.45 7.78
C ALA A 48 -17.25 28.88 6.34
N GLU A 49 -17.49 29.71 5.34
CA GLU A 49 -17.44 29.30 3.93
C GLU A 49 -16.04 28.79 3.52
N ALA A 50 -14.97 29.45 3.98
CA ALA A 50 -13.60 29.01 3.74
C ALA A 50 -13.29 27.68 4.42
N LEU A 51 -13.76 27.48 5.65
CA LEU A 51 -13.58 26.23 6.39
C LEU A 51 -14.34 25.07 5.71
N GLU A 52 -15.56 25.30 5.24
CA GLU A 52 -16.32 24.31 4.47
C GLU A 52 -15.60 23.92 3.17
N ALA A 53 -15.08 24.91 2.44
CA ALA A 53 -14.31 24.66 1.22
C ALA A 53 -13.01 23.86 1.51
N GLU A 54 -12.29 24.20 2.57
CA GLU A 54 -11.11 23.43 2.97
C GLU A 54 -11.49 22.00 3.39
N LEU A 55 -12.55 21.83 4.18
CA LEU A 55 -13.04 20.53 4.59
C LEU A 55 -13.37 19.65 3.38
N GLN A 56 -14.10 20.18 2.40
CA GLN A 56 -14.43 19.47 1.17
C GLN A 56 -13.18 19.07 0.38
N LYS A 57 -12.21 19.97 0.27
CA LYS A 57 -10.92 19.69 -0.38
C LYS A 57 -10.16 18.58 0.35
N ARG A 58 -10.06 18.65 1.68
CA ARG A 58 -9.39 17.62 2.51
C ARG A 58 -10.09 16.27 2.41
N LEU A 59 -11.42 16.24 2.40
CA LEU A 59 -12.20 15.02 2.21
C LEU A 59 -11.97 14.40 0.84
N LEU A 60 -11.89 15.22 -0.22
CA LEU A 60 -11.59 14.74 -1.55
C LEU A 60 -10.17 14.17 -1.64
N GLU A 61 -9.18 14.88 -1.12
CA GLU A 61 -7.79 14.42 -1.05
C GLU A 61 -7.67 13.12 -0.25
N TYR A 62 -8.36 13.02 0.88
CA TYR A 62 -8.40 11.81 1.71
C TYR A 62 -9.01 10.63 0.96
N LYS A 63 -10.17 10.81 0.31
CA LYS A 63 -10.81 9.78 -0.50
C LYS A 63 -9.92 9.32 -1.66
N ASN A 64 -9.24 10.26 -2.32
CA ASN A 64 -8.32 9.95 -3.41
C ASN A 64 -7.12 9.12 -2.91
N LYS A 65 -6.50 9.53 -1.80
CA LYS A 65 -5.39 8.78 -1.18
C LYS A 65 -5.83 7.38 -0.74
N LEU A 66 -7.03 7.24 -0.19
CA LEU A 66 -7.58 5.94 0.20
C LEU A 66 -7.77 5.03 -1.01
N ASN A 67 -8.33 5.55 -2.11
CA ASN A 67 -8.52 4.80 -3.34
C ASN A 67 -7.17 4.41 -3.97
N GLU A 68 -6.21 5.35 -4.03
CA GLU A 68 -4.87 5.08 -4.53
C GLU A 68 -4.17 3.98 -3.71
N ALA A 69 -4.26 4.05 -2.38
CA ALA A 69 -3.70 3.03 -1.49
C ALA A 69 -4.36 1.66 -1.70
N LYS A 70 -5.68 1.61 -1.90
CA LYS A 70 -6.40 0.36 -2.23
C LYS A 70 -5.95 -0.22 -3.56
N THR A 71 -5.82 0.60 -4.61
CA THR A 71 -5.34 0.17 -5.92
C THR A 71 -3.93 -0.38 -5.83
N LYS A 72 -3.00 0.35 -5.21
CA LYS A 72 -1.62 -0.12 -5.00
C LYS A 72 -1.55 -1.43 -4.21
N ALA A 73 -2.37 -1.57 -3.18
CA ALA A 73 -2.43 -2.81 -2.40
C ALA A 73 -2.95 -3.99 -3.24
N GLN A 74 -3.95 -3.76 -4.11
CA GLN A 74 -4.45 -4.80 -5.01
C GLN A 74 -3.41 -5.18 -6.06
N GLU A 75 -2.74 -4.21 -6.67
CA GLU A 75 -1.66 -4.43 -7.63
C GLU A 75 -0.51 -5.22 -7.00
N GLU A 76 -0.07 -4.83 -5.81
CA GLU A 76 1.00 -5.52 -5.09
C GLU A 76 0.59 -6.96 -4.72
N ARG A 77 -0.65 -7.16 -4.28
CA ARG A 77 -1.18 -8.51 -3.99
C ARG A 77 -1.20 -9.38 -5.24
N LEU A 78 -1.62 -8.84 -6.39
CA LEU A 78 -1.61 -9.57 -7.66
C LEU A 78 -0.18 -9.90 -8.09
N ARG A 79 0.75 -8.95 -7.96
CA ARG A 79 2.17 -9.14 -8.26
C ARG A 79 2.79 -10.23 -7.40
N LEU A 80 2.53 -10.22 -6.09
CA LEU A 80 3.02 -11.24 -5.16
C LEU A 80 2.41 -12.60 -5.45
N ARG A 81 1.11 -12.66 -5.79
CA ARG A 81 0.46 -13.90 -6.19
C ARG A 81 1.08 -14.48 -7.46
N GLN A 82 1.33 -13.65 -8.47
CA GLN A 82 1.96 -14.09 -9.71
C GLN A 82 3.39 -14.60 -9.45
N LYS A 83 4.20 -13.86 -8.69
CA LYS A 83 5.54 -14.32 -8.27
C LYS A 83 5.50 -15.64 -7.50
N GLY A 84 4.47 -15.83 -6.66
CA GLY A 84 4.24 -17.09 -5.94
C GLY A 84 3.98 -18.25 -6.90
N LEU A 85 3.09 -18.06 -7.87
CA LEU A 85 2.77 -19.06 -8.89
C LEU A 85 3.97 -19.38 -9.79
N ASP A 86 4.72 -18.36 -10.20
CA ASP A 86 5.91 -18.55 -11.04
C ASP A 86 6.98 -19.36 -10.28
N LYS A 87 7.19 -19.05 -8.99
CA LYS A 87 8.12 -19.79 -8.13
C LYS A 87 7.66 -21.22 -7.83
N GLU A 88 6.36 -21.41 -7.62
CA GLU A 88 5.78 -22.75 -7.45
C GLU A 88 6.01 -23.59 -8.72
N ARG A 89 5.79 -23.01 -9.89
CA ARG A 89 6.04 -23.65 -11.18
C ARG A 89 7.52 -24.00 -11.35
N GLU A 90 8.43 -23.07 -11.03
CA GLU A 90 9.87 -23.30 -11.10
C GLU A 90 10.30 -24.46 -10.17
N ILE A 91 9.77 -24.51 -8.94
CA ILE A 91 10.05 -25.60 -8.00
C ILE A 91 9.54 -26.93 -8.54
N LEU A 92 8.33 -26.97 -9.10
CA LEU A 92 7.75 -28.19 -9.66
C LEU A 92 8.52 -28.67 -10.90
N GLU A 93 8.93 -27.76 -11.79
CA GLU A 93 9.74 -28.09 -12.97
C GLU A 93 11.12 -28.63 -12.57
N ASN A 94 11.77 -28.00 -11.59
CA ASN A 94 13.05 -28.48 -11.05
C ASN A 94 12.90 -29.85 -10.37
N ALA A 95 11.87 -30.04 -9.54
CA ALA A 95 11.63 -31.33 -8.88
C ALA A 95 11.31 -32.46 -9.88
N GLN A 96 10.57 -32.16 -10.96
CA GLN A 96 10.34 -33.12 -12.04
C GLN A 96 11.65 -33.48 -12.75
N LYS A 97 12.49 -32.50 -13.04
CA LYS A 97 13.79 -32.72 -13.68
C LYS A 97 14.71 -33.55 -12.80
N ASP A 98 14.85 -33.20 -11.52
CA ASP A 98 15.66 -33.95 -10.56
C ASP A 98 15.17 -35.39 -10.40
N SER A 99 13.84 -35.61 -10.43
CA SER A 99 13.24 -36.94 -10.40
C SER A 99 13.55 -37.75 -11.66
N GLN A 100 13.50 -37.13 -12.85
CA GLN A 100 13.87 -37.76 -14.11
C GLN A 100 15.36 -38.12 -14.14
N ASP A 101 16.23 -37.22 -13.71
CA ASP A 101 17.67 -37.44 -13.65
C ASP A 101 18.00 -38.57 -12.67
N SER A 102 17.38 -38.57 -11.48
CA SER A 102 17.52 -39.66 -10.49
C SER A 102 17.05 -41.01 -11.04
N LEU A 103 15.94 -41.04 -11.80
CA LEU A 103 15.44 -42.27 -12.42
C LEU A 103 16.39 -42.77 -13.50
N MET A 104 16.98 -41.88 -14.28
CA MET A 104 17.96 -42.22 -15.31
C MET A 104 19.23 -42.79 -14.68
N GLU A 105 19.78 -42.14 -13.64
CA GLU A 105 20.93 -42.67 -12.89
C GLU A 105 20.64 -44.04 -12.27
N ALA A 106 19.46 -44.23 -11.68
CA ALA A 106 19.06 -45.50 -11.10
C ALA A 106 18.98 -46.62 -12.16
N LYS A 107 18.45 -46.31 -13.35
CA LYS A 107 18.43 -47.25 -14.48
C LYS A 107 19.83 -47.60 -14.95
N GLU A 108 20.73 -46.62 -15.08
CA GLU A 108 22.12 -46.88 -15.49
C GLU A 108 22.86 -47.76 -14.47
N LYS A 109 22.70 -47.48 -13.17
CA LYS A 109 23.24 -48.32 -12.08
C LYS A 109 22.67 -49.74 -12.15
N LEU A 110 21.36 -49.89 -12.35
CA LEU A 110 20.72 -51.19 -12.49
C LEU A 110 21.28 -51.99 -13.66
N VAL A 111 21.46 -51.38 -14.84
CA VAL A 111 22.06 -52.06 -16.00
C VAL A 111 23.49 -52.51 -15.70
N LYS A 112 24.28 -51.65 -15.04
CA LYS A 112 25.65 -51.99 -14.63
C LYS A 112 25.68 -53.15 -13.63
N ASP A 113 24.79 -53.14 -12.65
CA ASP A 113 24.69 -54.18 -11.63
C ASP A 113 24.28 -55.51 -12.24
N VAL A 114 23.26 -55.53 -13.12
CA VAL A 114 22.84 -56.73 -13.87
C VAL A 114 24.00 -57.28 -14.70
N LYS A 115 24.75 -56.43 -15.40
CA LYS A 115 25.93 -56.86 -16.20
C LYS A 115 27.02 -57.46 -15.30
N SER A 116 27.26 -56.87 -14.14
CA SER A 116 28.24 -57.38 -13.17
C SER A 116 27.81 -58.73 -12.58
N ALA A 117 26.52 -58.86 -12.22
CA ALA A 117 25.95 -60.09 -11.69
C ALA A 117 26.00 -61.23 -12.71
N LEU A 118 25.66 -60.96 -13.97
CA LEU A 118 25.79 -61.94 -15.06
C LEU A 118 27.23 -62.40 -15.28
N THR A 119 28.20 -61.50 -15.11
CA THR A 119 29.63 -61.85 -15.25
C THR A 119 30.07 -62.75 -14.10
N ARG A 120 29.71 -62.42 -12.86
CA ARG A 120 29.97 -63.28 -11.69
C ARG A 120 29.30 -64.64 -11.81
N LEU A 121 28.05 -64.69 -12.25
CA LEU A 121 27.31 -65.95 -12.42
C LEU A 121 28.00 -66.88 -13.45
N LYS A 122 28.58 -66.31 -14.51
CA LYS A 122 29.37 -67.08 -15.49
C LYS A 122 30.67 -67.61 -14.91
N GLU A 123 31.37 -66.83 -14.07
CA GLU A 123 32.57 -67.29 -13.37
C GLU A 123 32.24 -68.39 -12.36
N GLU A 124 31.22 -68.20 -11.54
CA GLU A 124 30.74 -69.21 -10.59
C GLU A 124 30.28 -70.48 -11.30
N SER A 125 29.56 -70.37 -12.42
CA SER A 125 29.16 -71.54 -13.22
C SER A 125 30.37 -72.32 -13.73
N LYS A 126 31.46 -71.67 -14.14
CA LYS A 126 32.69 -72.37 -14.57
C LYS A 126 33.34 -73.11 -13.40
N ILE A 127 33.37 -72.49 -12.21
CA ILE A 127 33.91 -73.10 -11.00
C ILE A 127 33.09 -74.33 -10.63
N ILE A 128 31.76 -74.22 -10.60
CA ILE A 128 30.85 -75.34 -10.30
C ILE A 128 30.99 -76.45 -11.35
N SER A 129 31.07 -76.12 -12.63
CA SER A 129 31.30 -77.12 -13.69
C SER A 129 32.63 -77.85 -13.51
N LYS A 130 33.70 -77.14 -13.10
CA LYS A 130 35.00 -77.73 -12.80
C LYS A 130 34.92 -78.64 -11.57
N ASP A 131 34.30 -78.20 -10.49
CA ASP A 131 34.10 -79.01 -9.27
C ASP A 131 33.29 -80.29 -9.54
N ILE A 132 32.25 -80.21 -10.39
CA ILE A 132 31.46 -81.38 -10.80
C ILE A 132 32.34 -82.33 -11.63
N ALA A 133 33.11 -81.82 -12.59
CA ALA A 133 34.00 -82.64 -13.41
C ALA A 133 35.08 -83.34 -12.56
N GLU A 134 35.68 -82.64 -11.59
CA GLU A 134 36.65 -83.22 -10.66
C GLU A 134 36.04 -84.31 -9.75
N LYS A 135 34.81 -84.11 -9.27
CA LYS A 135 34.11 -85.13 -8.46
C LYS A 135 33.71 -86.36 -9.25
N ILE A 136 33.31 -86.23 -10.51
CA ILE A 136 32.94 -87.37 -11.37
C ILE A 136 34.17 -88.15 -11.84
N LEU A 137 35.30 -87.47 -12.07
CA LEU A 137 36.53 -88.10 -12.58
C LEU A 137 37.48 -88.62 -11.48
N GLU A 138 37.15 -88.43 -10.20
CA GLU A 138 37.98 -88.75 -9.01
C GLU A 138 39.45 -88.28 -9.10
N ARG A 139 39.73 -87.29 -9.96
CA ARG A 139 41.06 -86.76 -10.24
C ARG A 139 40.95 -85.27 -10.58
N LYS A 140 41.85 -84.46 -10.02
CA LYS A 140 41.95 -83.02 -10.31
C LYS A 140 42.14 -82.77 -11.80
N VAL A 141 41.34 -81.85 -12.35
CA VAL A 141 41.41 -81.44 -13.75
C VAL A 141 41.92 -80.00 -13.79
N ALA A 142 42.98 -79.75 -14.57
CA ALA A 142 43.66 -78.46 -14.63
C ALA A 142 42.78 -77.37 -15.23
#